data_AF-A0A1V9G525-F1
#
_entry.id   AF-A0A1V9G525-F1
#
_cell.length_a   1.000
_cell.length_b   1.000
_cell.length_c   1.000
_cell.angle_alpha   90.00
_cell.angle_beta   90.00
_cell.angle_gamma   90.00
#
_symmetry.space_group_name_H-M   'P 1'
#
loop_
_entity.id
_entity.type
_entity.pdbx_description
1 polymer ?
#
loop_
_entity_poly.entity_id
_entity_poly.type
_entity_poly.pdbx_seq_one_letter_code
_entity_poly.pdbx_strand_id
1 'polypeptide(L)'
;MPLTIDEYRCKLITKILFAQSPDEVTRFIDVAMKSLKDHKVNGYIITRFVTKTIHHLGEFSPIDHNAQQWTNIKLARKQFDYIRQQINVTAK
;
A
#
# COMPACT_ATOMS: atom_id res chain seq x y z
N MET A 1 -20.83 2.11 -9.38
CA MET A 1 -20.04 3.34 -9.14
C MET A 1 -18.59 3.06 -9.43
N PRO A 2 -17.86 3.96 -10.13
CA PRO A 2 -16.41 3.85 -10.24
C PRO A 2 -15.79 4.00 -8.84
N LEU A 3 -14.92 3.07 -8.46
CA LEU A 3 -14.15 3.17 -7.22
C LEU A 3 -13.17 4.34 -7.35
N THR A 4 -13.24 5.27 -6.41
CA THR A 4 -12.23 6.33 -6.29
C THR A 4 -10.89 5.73 -5.86
N ILE A 5 -9.80 6.43 -6.16
CA ILE A 5 -8.45 5.99 -5.76
C ILE A 5 -8.31 5.90 -4.22
N ASP A 6 -8.99 6.77 -3.48
CA ASP A 6 -8.99 6.73 -2.02
C ASP A 6 -9.79 5.54 -1.48
N GLU A 7 -10.92 5.15 -2.08
CA GLU A 7 -11.63 3.91 -1.72
C GLU A 7 -10.81 2.66 -2.05
N TYR A 8 -10.14 2.67 -3.21
CA TYR A 8 -9.24 1.60 -3.60
C TYR A 8 -8.11 1.42 -2.58
N ARG A 9 -7.52 2.53 -2.13
CA ARG A 9 -6.50 2.55 -1.08
C ARG A 9 -7.01 1.95 0.22
N CYS A 10 -8.19 2.36 0.69
CA CYS A 10 -8.77 1.81 1.93
C CYS A 10 -9.00 0.30 1.82
N LYS A 11 -9.54 -0.18 0.69
CA LYS A 11 -9.70 -1.63 0.44
C LYS A 11 -8.38 -2.38 0.43
N LEU A 12 -7.33 -1.81 -0.16
CA LEU A 12 -5.99 -2.41 -0.14
C LEU A 12 -5.46 -2.54 1.29
N ILE A 13 -5.60 -1.50 2.11
CA ILE A 13 -5.18 -1.54 3.52
C ILE A 13 -5.93 -2.62 4.28
N THR A 14 -7.25 -2.75 4.09
CA THR A 14 -8.02 -3.85 4.69
C THR A 14 -7.48 -5.21 4.25
N LYS A 15 -7.18 -5.41 2.96
CA LYS A 15 -6.59 -6.67 2.47
C LYS A 15 -5.23 -6.97 3.10
N ILE A 16 -4.38 -5.95 3.26
CA ILE A 16 -3.07 -6.09 3.92
C ILE A 16 -3.26 -6.50 5.37
N LEU A 17 -4.16 -5.85 6.11
CA LEU A 17 -4.41 -6.17 7.52
C LEU A 17 -4.80 -7.64 7.70
N PHE A 18 -5.71 -8.14 6.88
CA PHE A 18 -6.26 -9.50 6.99
C PHE A 18 -5.58 -10.55 6.11
N ALA A 19 -4.41 -10.23 5.55
CA ALA A 19 -3.59 -11.18 4.81
C ALA A 19 -3.16 -12.34 5.73
N GLN A 20 -3.26 -13.56 5.21
CA GLN A 20 -2.94 -14.79 5.94
C GLN A 20 -1.45 -15.10 5.93
N SER A 21 -0.68 -14.46 5.04
CA SER A 21 0.76 -14.64 4.95
C SER A 21 1.49 -13.37 4.50
N PRO A 22 2.80 -13.26 4.81
CA PRO A 22 3.68 -12.21 4.26
C PRO A 22 3.66 -12.13 2.72
N ASP A 23 3.55 -13.29 2.06
CA ASP A 23 3.52 -13.37 0.59
C ASP A 23 2.22 -12.78 0.03
N GLU A 24 1.10 -12.94 0.72
CA GLU A 24 -0.17 -12.30 0.33
C GLU A 24 -0.09 -10.78 0.43
N VAL A 25 0.53 -10.24 1.48
CA VAL A 25 0.76 -8.79 1.61
C VAL A 25 1.53 -8.27 0.40
N THR A 26 2.64 -8.94 0.07
CA THR A 26 3.49 -8.59 -1.08
C THR A 26 2.69 -8.63 -2.38
N ARG A 27 1.94 -9.72 -2.59
CA ARG A 27 1.09 -9.91 -3.77
C ARG A 27 0.01 -8.83 -3.88
N PHE A 28 -0.64 -8.45 -2.78
CA PHE A 28 -1.67 -7.40 -2.82
C PHE A 28 -1.09 -6.04 -3.20
N ILE A 29 0.09 -5.70 -2.68
CA ILE A 29 0.79 -4.47 -3.03
C ILE A 29 1.20 -4.48 -4.50
N ASP A 30 1.80 -5.57 -4.97
CA ASP A 30 2.26 -5.68 -6.36
C ASP A 30 1.10 -5.62 -7.35
N VAL A 31 0.00 -6.32 -7.06
CA VAL A 31 -1.23 -6.25 -7.87
C VAL A 31 -1.75 -4.81 -7.89
N ALA A 32 -1.76 -4.11 -6.75
CA ALA A 32 -2.24 -2.74 -6.70
C ALA A 32 -1.38 -1.78 -7.51
N MET A 33 -0.05 -1.87 -7.37
CA MET A 33 0.87 -1.05 -8.15
C MET A 33 0.79 -1.35 -9.64
N LYS A 34 0.63 -2.62 -10.01
CA LYS A 34 0.40 -3.03 -11.40
C LYS A 34 -0.90 -2.46 -11.94
N SER A 35 -2.02 -2.60 -11.22
CA SER A 35 -3.31 -2.02 -11.63
C SER A 35 -3.22 -0.51 -11.84
N LEU A 36 -2.58 0.24 -10.93
CA LEU A 36 -2.40 1.68 -11.11
C LEU A 36 -1.60 2.04 -12.38
N LYS A 37 -0.57 1.25 -12.71
CA LYS A 37 0.22 1.41 -13.94
C LYS A 37 -0.58 1.03 -15.19
N ASP A 38 -1.30 -0.09 -15.16
CA ASP A 38 -2.10 -0.59 -16.30
C ASP A 38 -3.23 0.39 -16.65
N HIS A 39 -3.82 1.03 -15.65
CA HIS A 39 -4.80 2.10 -15.83
C HIS A 39 -4.18 3.46 -16.20
N LYS A 40 -2.87 3.53 -16.45
CA LYS A 40 -2.12 4.74 -16.81
C LYS A 40 -2.37 5.90 -15.84
N VAL A 41 -2.51 5.59 -14.55
CA VAL A 41 -2.69 6.60 -13.51
C VAL A 41 -1.46 7.50 -13.49
N ASN A 42 -1.67 8.82 -13.44
CA ASN A 42 -0.59 9.80 -13.45
C ASN A 42 0.42 9.52 -12.31
N GLY A 43 1.72 9.63 -12.61
CA GLY A 43 2.80 9.39 -11.64
C GLY A 43 2.65 10.18 -10.34
N TYR A 44 2.22 11.44 -10.40
CA TYR A 44 1.92 12.25 -9.21
C TYR A 44 0.81 11.62 -8.34
N ILE A 45 -0.23 11.08 -8.98
CA ILE A 45 -1.33 10.41 -8.28
C ILE A 45 -0.84 9.10 -7.65
N ILE A 46 0.01 8.34 -8.33
CA ILE A 46 0.65 7.13 -7.78
C ILE A 46 1.53 7.50 -6.57
N THR A 47 2.35 8.55 -6.66
CA THR A 47 3.17 9.04 -5.54
C THR A 47 2.31 9.46 -4.35
N ARG A 48 1.20 10.15 -4.61
CA ARG A 48 0.24 10.57 -3.57
C ARG A 48 -0.45 9.34 -2.95
N PHE A 49 -0.82 8.35 -3.75
CA PHE A 49 -1.40 7.09 -3.28
C PHE A 49 -0.44 6.36 -2.34
N VAL A 50 0.82 6.18 -2.75
CA VAL A 50 1.86 5.52 -1.93
C VAL A 50 2.08 6.29 -0.63
N THR A 51 2.27 7.61 -0.70
CA THR A 51 2.50 8.46 0.48
C THR A 51 1.34 8.40 1.47
N LYS A 52 0.08 8.53 1.00
CA LYS A 52 -1.11 8.40 1.85
C LYS A 52 -1.25 7.00 2.44
N THR A 53 -0.83 5.96 1.73
CA THR A 53 -0.89 4.58 2.22
C THR A 53 0.11 4.36 3.34
N ILE A 54 1.36 4.82 3.17
CA ILE A 54 2.39 4.78 4.21
C ILE A 54 1.93 5.54 5.46
N HIS A 55 1.36 6.73 5.28
CA HIS A 55 0.86 7.54 6.38
C HIS A 55 -0.23 6.80 7.18
N HIS A 56 -1.25 6.29 6.50
CA HIS A 56 -2.35 5.55 7.15
C HIS A 56 -1.87 4.26 7.84
N LEU A 57 -0.93 3.52 7.21
CA LEU A 57 -0.31 2.37 7.87
C LEU A 57 0.52 2.77 9.11
N GLY A 58 0.99 4.02 9.18
CA GLY A 58 1.71 4.58 10.31
C GLY A 58 0.82 5.04 11.47
N GLU A 59 -0.49 5.20 11.23
CA GLU A 59 -1.48 5.55 12.26
C GLU A 59 -1.91 4.35 13.10
N PHE A 60 -1.68 3.12 12.62
CA PHE A 60 -1.99 1.92 13.38
C PHE A 60 -1.05 1.74 14.57
N SER A 61 -1.65 1.36 15.70
CA SER A 61 -0.95 1.03 16.93
C SER A 61 -0.79 -0.49 17.10
N PRO A 62 0.35 -0.97 17.63
CA PRO A 62 0.54 -2.37 17.97
C PRO A 62 -0.45 -2.89 19.03
N ILE A 63 -1.04 -2.00 19.84
CA ILE A 63 -1.97 -2.38 20.92
C ILE A 63 -3.33 -2.79 20.34
N ASP A 64 -3.73 -2.18 19.23
CA ASP A 64 -5.06 -2.37 18.62
C ASP A 64 -5.11 -3.53 17.62
N HIS A 65 -3.97 -4.20 17.40
CA HIS A 65 -3.81 -5.19 16.33
C HIS A 65 -3.16 -6.46 16.84
N ASN A 66 -3.59 -7.61 16.32
CA ASN A 66 -2.94 -8.87 16.65
C ASN A 66 -1.54 -8.97 16.02
N ALA A 67 -0.74 -9.95 16.47
CA ALA A 67 0.64 -10.11 16.02
C ALA A 67 0.79 -10.29 14.50
N GLN A 68 -0.16 -10.97 13.85
CA GLN A 68 -0.17 -11.17 12.39
C GLN A 68 -0.46 -9.85 11.67
N GLN A 69 -1.50 -9.13 12.08
CA GLN A 69 -1.88 -7.82 11.53
C GLN A 69 -0.73 -6.82 11.68
N TRP A 70 -0.07 -6.80 12.84
CA TRP A 70 1.07 -5.92 13.07
C TRP A 70 2.28 -6.28 12.18
N THR A 71 2.52 -7.57 11.99
CA THR A 71 3.55 -8.05 11.05
C THR A 71 3.23 -7.62 9.62
N ASN A 72 1.98 -7.76 9.19
CA ASN A 72 1.50 -7.34 7.88
C ASN A 72 1.69 -5.82 7.68
N ILE A 73 1.33 -5.00 8.68
CA ILE A 73 1.52 -3.54 8.66
C ILE A 73 3.00 -3.19 8.46
N LYS A 74 3.91 -3.78 9.25
CA LYS A 74 5.35 -3.51 9.14
C LYS A 74 5.89 -3.86 7.76
N LEU A 75 5.51 -5.03 7.25
CA LEU A 75 5.96 -5.50 5.94
C LEU A 75 5.46 -4.58 4.83
N ALA A 76 4.17 -4.24 4.86
CA ALA A 76 3.57 -3.33 3.89
C ALA A 76 4.25 -1.95 3.90
N ARG A 77 4.50 -1.37 5.08
CA ARG A 77 5.22 -0.09 5.20
C ARG A 77 6.59 -0.14 4.54
N LYS A 78 7.39 -1.18 4.85
CA LYS A 78 8.72 -1.37 4.26
C LYS A 78 8.65 -1.47 2.73
N GLN A 79 7.67 -2.20 2.19
CA GLN A 79 7.51 -2.36 0.76
C GLN A 79 7.06 -1.08 0.07
N PHE A 80 6.10 -0.34 0.64
CA PHE A 80 5.70 0.95 0.10
C PHE A 80 6.81 2.00 0.19
N ASP A 81 7.64 1.96 1.23
CA ASP A 81 8.82 2.82 1.33
C ASP A 81 9.83 2.53 0.21
N TYR A 82 10.07 1.25 -0.08
CA TYR A 82 10.91 0.84 -1.21
C TYR A 82 10.33 1.32 -2.56
N ILE A 83 9.03 1.15 -2.77
CA ILE A 83 8.33 1.64 -3.98
C ILE A 83 8.46 3.17 -4.10
N ARG A 84 8.27 3.90 -3.00
CA ARG A 84 8.41 5.36 -2.96
C ARG A 84 9.81 5.80 -3.37
N GLN A 85 10.85 5.11 -2.90
CA GLN A 85 12.23 5.38 -3.29
C GLN A 85 12.45 5.16 -4.79
N GLN A 86 11.92 4.07 -5.36
CA GLN A 86 12.04 3.81 -6.80
C GLN A 86 11.38 4.90 -7.64
N ILE A 87 10.18 5.35 -7.26
CA ILE A 87 9.46 6.41 -7.99
C ILE A 87 10.25 7.71 -7.98
N ASN A 88 10.85 8.07 -6.83
CA ASN A 88 11.64 9.29 -6.70
C ASN A 88 12.97 9.24 -7.48
N VAL A 89 13.54 8.05 -7.69
CA VAL A 89 14.75 7.87 -8.52
C VAL A 89 14.42 8.07 -10.00
N THR A 90 13.26 7.60 -10.47
CA THR A 90 12.85 7.74 -11.88
C THR A 90 12.36 9.16 -12.24
N ALA A 91 12.12 10.02 -11.25
CA ALA A 91 11.65 11.39 -11.44
C ALA A 91 12.77 12.44 -11.55
N LYS A 92 14.05 12.02 -11.44
CA LYS A 92 15.25 12.84 -11.72
C LYS A 92 15.71 12.62 -13.16
#